data_AF-A0A316FUY6-F1
#
_entry.id   AF-A0A316FUY6-F1
#
_cell.length_a   1.000
_cell.length_b   1.000
_cell.length_c   1.000
_cell.angle_alpha   90.00
_cell.angle_beta   90.00
_cell.angle_gamma   90.00
#
_symmetry.space_group_name_H-M   'P 1'
#
loop_
_entity.id
_entity.type
_entity.pdbx_description
1 polymer ?
#
loop_
_entity_poly.entity_id
_entity_poly.type
_entity_poly.pdbx_seq_one_letter_code
_entity_poly.pdbx_strand_id
1 'polypeptide(L)'
;MSTWLRWQIASPFIFFPGMFLVATVGGAYIAWSAVDSAAWRVLTVFLCLMHVIGAGIGISIGFDRDLESLPWRRMGTVALFIVLSLGVHWVRETVQFA
;
A
#
# COMPACT_ATOMS: atom_id res chain seq x y z
N MET A 1 -15.93 -20.72 -2.98
CA MET A 1 -15.87 -19.56 -3.90
C MET A 1 -15.04 -19.92 -5.13
N SER A 2 -15.41 -19.51 -6.35
CA SER A 2 -14.61 -19.87 -7.54
C SER A 2 -13.28 -19.11 -7.58
N THR A 3 -12.24 -19.71 -8.17
CA THR A 3 -10.92 -19.07 -8.33
C THR A 3 -11.01 -17.72 -9.06
N TRP A 4 -11.87 -17.64 -10.08
CA TRP A 4 -12.09 -16.41 -10.82
C TRP A 4 -12.66 -15.29 -9.93
N LEU A 5 -13.68 -15.60 -9.12
CA LEU A 5 -14.30 -14.63 -8.22
C LEU A 5 -13.31 -14.14 -7.14
N ARG A 6 -12.41 -15.01 -6.65
CA ARG A 6 -11.32 -14.63 -5.72
C ARG A 6 -10.40 -13.58 -6.31
N TRP A 7 -9.96 -13.78 -7.56
CA TRP A 7 -9.10 -12.83 -8.26
C TRP A 7 -9.82 -11.53 -8.61
N GLN A 8 -11.12 -11.59 -8.94
CA GLN A 8 -11.93 -10.38 -9.14
C GLN A 8 -12.06 -9.55 -7.86
N ILE A 9 -12.25 -10.19 -6.71
CA ILE A 9 -12.29 -9.49 -5.41
C ILE A 9 -10.91 -8.97 -5.03
N ALA A 10 -9.85 -9.75 -5.25
CA ALA A 10 -8.48 -9.38 -4.90
C ALA A 10 -7.94 -8.23 -5.76
N SER A 11 -8.34 -8.12 -7.03
CA SER A 11 -7.75 -7.19 -7.99
C SER A 11 -7.75 -5.72 -7.54
N PRO A 12 -8.82 -5.11 -7.00
CA PRO A 12 -8.74 -3.74 -6.49
C PRO A 12 -7.75 -3.61 -5.32
N PHE A 13 -7.70 -4.59 -4.43
CA PHE A 13 -6.82 -4.59 -3.25
C PHE A 13 -5.34 -4.84 -3.59
N ILE A 14 -5.05 -5.32 -4.81
CA ILE A 14 -3.69 -5.39 -5.34
C ILE A 14 -3.36 -4.12 -6.12
N PHE A 15 -4.31 -3.67 -6.95
CA PHE A 15 -4.13 -2.54 -7.85
C PHE A 15 -3.86 -1.22 -7.12
N PHE A 16 -4.69 -0.85 -6.13
CA PHE A 16 -4.54 0.43 -5.43
C PHE A 16 -3.22 0.53 -4.65
N PRO A 17 -2.85 -0.45 -3.79
CA PRO A 17 -1.55 -0.40 -3.12
C PRO A 17 -0.38 -0.47 -4.10
N GLY A 18 -0.50 -1.26 -5.18
CA GLY A 18 0.51 -1.34 -6.23
C GLY A 18 0.75 0.01 -6.93
N MET A 19 -0.33 0.70 -7.30
CA MET A 19 -0.26 2.03 -7.91
C MET A 19 0.41 3.04 -6.96
N PHE A 20 0.02 3.07 -5.69
CA PHE A 20 0.65 3.96 -4.71
C PHE A 20 2.10 3.60 -4.40
N LEU A 21 2.46 2.31 -4.42
CA LEU A 21 3.84 1.87 -4.29
C LEU A 21 4.69 2.43 -5.44
N VAL A 22 4.23 2.29 -6.68
CA VAL A 22 4.93 2.82 -7.86
C VAL A 22 5.09 4.34 -7.75
N ALA A 23 4.03 5.06 -7.38
CA ALA A 23 4.10 6.51 -7.17
C ALA A 23 5.08 6.89 -6.05
N THR A 24 5.06 6.16 -4.93
CA THR A 24 5.93 6.43 -3.78
C THR A 24 7.40 6.18 -4.13
N VAL A 25 7.70 5.06 -4.78
CA VAL A 25 9.06 4.71 -5.22
C VAL A 25 9.55 5.67 -6.30
N GLY A 26 8.69 6.04 -7.27
CA GLY A 26 9.03 7.02 -8.30
C GLY A 26 9.34 8.40 -7.71
N GLY A 27 8.49 8.88 -6.79
CA GLY A 27 8.73 10.13 -6.07
C GLY A 27 9.99 10.06 -5.21
N ALA A 28 10.23 8.93 -4.54
CA ALA A 28 11.45 8.68 -3.77
C ALA A 28 12.67 8.78 -4.68
N TYR A 29 12.69 8.06 -5.81
CA TYR A 29 13.79 8.04 -6.76
C TYR A 29 14.16 9.44 -7.27
N ILE A 30 13.16 10.28 -7.58
CA ILE A 30 13.39 11.64 -8.08
C ILE A 30 13.91 12.57 -6.97
N ALA A 31 13.32 12.49 -5.77
CA ALA A 31 13.60 13.44 -4.68
C ALA A 31 14.69 12.98 -3.70
N TRP A 32 15.18 11.74 -3.79
CA TRP A 32 16.05 11.12 -2.77
C TRP A 32 17.31 11.92 -2.47
N SER A 33 17.97 12.41 -3.52
CA SER A 33 19.20 13.19 -3.41
C SER A 33 18.95 14.67 -3.10
N ALA A 34 17.73 15.17 -3.36
CA ALA A 34 17.39 16.57 -3.16
C ALA A 34 16.92 16.85 -1.72
N VAL A 35 16.32 15.86 -1.06
CA VAL A 35 15.77 16.00 0.30
C VAL A 35 16.72 15.38 1.33
N ASP A 36 17.37 16.23 2.12
CA ASP A 36 18.27 15.83 3.22
C ASP A 36 17.56 15.81 4.59
N SER A 37 16.36 15.22 4.62
CA SER A 37 15.57 15.04 5.85
C SER A 37 15.46 13.56 6.18
N ALA A 38 16.03 13.16 7.31
CA ALA A 38 15.95 11.78 7.81
C ALA A 38 14.49 11.38 8.07
N ALA A 39 13.67 12.29 8.61
CA ALA A 39 12.25 12.08 8.84
C ALA A 39 11.51 11.77 7.53
N TRP A 40 11.74 12.57 6.49
CA TRP A 40 11.13 12.35 5.18
C TRP A 40 11.50 10.99 4.57
N ARG A 41 12.77 10.57 4.70
CA ARG A 41 13.26 9.27 4.19
C ARG A 41 12.62 8.10 4.94
N VAL A 42 12.55 8.16 6.27
CA VAL A 42 11.91 7.13 7.10
C VAL A 42 10.43 6.99 6.76
N LEU A 43 9.71 8.10 6.63
CA LEU A 43 8.28 8.08 6.25
C LEU A 43 8.08 7.53 4.84
N THR A 44 8.99 7.83 3.90
CA THR A 44 8.95 7.26 2.55
C THR A 44 9.16 5.75 2.55
N VAL A 45 10.15 5.24 3.30
CA VAL A 45 10.38 3.79 3.45
C VAL A 45 9.17 3.12 4.11
N PHE A 46 8.62 3.74 5.16
CA PHE A 46 7.40 3.26 5.82
C PHE A 46 6.22 3.16 4.86
N LEU A 47 5.98 4.18 4.03
CA LEU A 47 4.94 4.15 2.99
C LEU A 47 5.18 2.99 2.02
N CYS A 48 6.40 2.80 1.53
CA CYS A 48 6.72 1.68 0.64
C CYS A 48 6.37 0.32 1.28
N LEU A 49 6.79 0.10 2.53
CA LEU A 49 6.49 -1.13 3.26
C LEU A 49 4.99 -1.34 3.43
N MET A 50 4.26 -0.30 3.81
CA MET A 50 2.81 -0.39 3.99
C MET A 50 2.08 -0.77 2.70
N HIS A 51 2.48 -0.19 1.56
CA HIS A 51 1.89 -0.54 0.26
C HIS A 51 2.28 -1.96 -0.20
N VAL A 52 3.53 -2.40 0.04
CA VAL A 52 3.97 -3.78 -0.23
C VAL A 52 3.14 -4.78 0.59
N ILE A 53 2.95 -4.52 1.88
CA ILE A 53 2.13 -5.38 2.74
C ILE A 53 0.67 -5.36 2.28
N GLY A 54 0.11 -4.19 1.93
CA GLY A 54 -1.24 -4.07 1.39
C GLY A 54 -1.44 -4.90 0.12
N ALA A 55 -0.53 -4.78 -0.85
CA ALA A 55 -0.53 -5.59 -2.07
C ALA A 55 -0.38 -7.09 -1.75
N GLY A 56 0.51 -7.45 -0.81
CA GLY A 56 0.70 -8.82 -0.35
C GLY A 56 -0.56 -9.43 0.26
N ILE A 57 -1.30 -8.65 1.05
CA ILE A 57 -2.62 -9.06 1.58
C ILE A 57 -3.61 -9.27 0.44
N GLY A 58 -3.65 -8.36 -0.55
CA GLY A 58 -4.48 -8.52 -1.76
C GLY A 58 -4.14 -9.83 -2.51
N ILE A 59 -2.86 -10.09 -2.73
CA ILE A 59 -2.35 -11.32 -3.35
C ILE A 59 -2.77 -12.55 -2.53
N SER A 60 -2.68 -12.49 -1.20
CA SER A 60 -3.09 -13.59 -0.32
C SER A 60 -4.56 -13.97 -0.49
N ILE A 61 -5.45 -13.02 -0.82
CA ILE A 61 -6.87 -13.30 -1.09
C ILE A 61 -7.02 -14.10 -2.39
N GLY A 62 -6.23 -13.79 -3.42
CA GLY A 62 -6.27 -14.49 -4.71
C GLY A 62 -5.78 -15.94 -4.62
N PHE A 63 -4.78 -16.20 -3.77
CA PHE A 63 -4.17 -17.54 -3.63
C PHE A 63 -4.83 -18.44 -2.58
N ASP A 64 -5.64 -17.88 -1.67
CA ASP A 64 -6.26 -18.65 -0.60
C ASP A 64 -7.38 -19.55 -1.15
N ARG A 65 -7.13 -20.86 -1.09
CA ARG A 65 -8.00 -21.89 -1.65
C ARG A 65 -9.18 -22.24 -0.74
N ASP A 66 -9.09 -21.87 0.53
CA ASP A 66 -10.02 -22.25 1.60
C ASP A 66 -10.99 -21.11 1.94
N LEU A 67 -11.01 -20.05 1.12
CA LEU A 67 -11.99 -18.98 1.22
C LEU A 67 -13.42 -19.47 0.95
N GLU A 68 -14.14 -19.75 2.02
CA GLU A 68 -15.57 -20.10 2.04
C GLU A 68 -16.47 -18.86 1.99
N SER A 69 -16.02 -17.73 2.54
CA SER A 69 -16.76 -16.46 2.61
C SER A 69 -15.89 -15.25 2.22
N LEU A 70 -16.50 -14.07 2.13
CA LEU A 70 -15.79 -12.83 1.82
C LEU A 70 -14.73 -12.50 2.89
N PRO A 71 -13.48 -12.21 2.50
CA PRO A 71 -12.38 -11.96 3.44
C PRO A 71 -12.41 -10.54 4.02
N TRP A 72 -13.51 -10.19 4.69
CA TRP A 72 -13.77 -8.84 5.23
C TRP A 72 -12.61 -8.28 6.03
N ARG A 73 -11.96 -9.11 6.86
CA ARG A 73 -10.80 -8.70 7.65
C ARG A 73 -9.64 -8.25 6.78
N ARG A 74 -9.27 -9.03 5.75
CA ARG A 74 -8.16 -8.70 4.84
C ARG A 74 -8.48 -7.47 4.00
N MET A 75 -9.70 -7.38 3.47
CA MET A 75 -10.18 -6.21 2.73
C MET A 75 -10.16 -4.94 3.59
N GLY A 76 -10.64 -5.04 4.83
CA GLY A 76 -10.60 -3.94 5.80
C GLY A 76 -9.18 -3.51 6.14
N THR A 77 -8.23 -4.44 6.29
CA THR A 77 -6.81 -4.11 6.52
C THR A 77 -6.21 -3.33 5.34
N VAL A 78 -6.47 -3.75 4.10
CA VAL A 78 -5.96 -3.02 2.92
C VAL A 78 -6.59 -1.63 2.82
N ALA A 79 -7.90 -1.51 3.05
CA ALA A 79 -8.58 -0.22 3.07
C ALA A 79 -8.01 0.71 4.17
N LEU A 80 -7.75 0.18 5.36
CA LEU A 80 -7.12 0.91 6.45
C LEU A 80 -5.71 1.39 6.06
N PHE A 81 -4.91 0.55 5.41
CA PHE A 81 -3.57 0.94 4.93
C PHE A 81 -3.62 2.05 3.89
N ILE A 82 -4.62 2.05 3.01
CA ILE A 82 -4.83 3.14 2.07
C ILE A 82 -5.16 4.45 2.82
N VAL A 83 -6.07 4.42 3.79
CA VAL A 83 -6.40 5.63 4.56
C VAL A 83 -5.19 6.14 5.35
N LEU A 84 -4.45 5.24 6.00
CA LEU A 84 -3.23 5.57 6.72
C LEU A 84 -2.14 6.11 5.79
N SER A 85 -2.03 5.61 4.55
CA SER A 85 -1.02 6.10 3.60
C SER A 85 -1.24 7.56 3.25
N LEU A 86 -2.50 7.99 3.14
CA LEU A 86 -2.84 9.40 2.92
C LEU A 86 -2.41 10.28 4.10
N GLY A 87 -2.70 9.84 5.33
CA GLY A 87 -2.29 10.57 6.54
C GLY A 87 -0.78 10.66 6.69
N VAL A 88 -0.06 9.56 6.48
CA VAL A 88 1.41 9.52 6.55
C VAL A 88 2.03 10.34 5.43
N HIS A 89 1.46 10.31 4.22
CA HIS A 89 1.91 11.14 3.11
C HIS A 89 1.79 12.62 3.43
N TRP A 90 0.65 13.04 4.01
CA TRP A 90 0.45 14.42 4.46
C TRP A 90 1.51 14.84 5.50
N VAL A 91 1.77 14.01 6.52
CA VAL A 91 2.85 14.28 7.49
C VAL A 91 4.23 14.31 6.83
N ARG A 92 4.47 13.47 5.82
CA ARG A 92 5.74 13.46 5.09
C ARG A 92 5.98 14.78 4.36
N GLU A 93 4.94 15.37 3.78
CA GLU A 93 5.05 16.67 3.10
C GLU A 93 5.40 17.80 4.07
N THR A 94 4.89 17.78 5.31
CA THR A 94 5.21 18.83 6.30
C THR A 94 6.67 18.78 6.75
N VAL A 95 7.28 17.60 6.82
CA VAL A 95 8.71 17.43 7.20
C VAL A 95 9.68 17.54 6.02
N GLN A 96 9.17 17.71 4.79
CA GLN A 96 10.00 17.95 3.61
C GLN A 96 10.55 19.39 3.59
N PHE A 97 9.81 20.34 4.16
CA PHE A 97 10.12 21.77 4.16
C PHE A 97 10.51 22.33 5.54
N ALA A 98 10.64 21.45 6.54
CA ALA A 98 11.11 21.78 7.88
C ALA A 98 12.62 21.56 7.99
#